data_AF-A0AB33BQU5-F1
#
_entry.id   AF-A0AB33BQU5-F1
#
_cell.length_a   1.000
_cell.length_b   1.000
_cell.length_c   1.000
_cell.angle_alpha   90.00
_cell.angle_beta   90.00
_cell.angle_gamma   90.00
#
_symmetry.space_group_name_H-M   'P 1'
#
loop_
_entity.id
_entity.type
_entity.pdbx_description
1 polymer ?
#
loop_
_entity_poly.entity_id
_entity_poly.type
_entity_poly.pdbx_seq_one_letter_code
_entity_poly.pdbx_strand_id
1 'polypeptide(L)'
;MTTTPKTLPQRTFWRITEDIPESLKWTLMVSSIIVPLILWLLISSFAGIESVFLPSPLAVIQALGKLAEQSFLIQDTITSFLRVVGGFF
;
A
#
# COMPACT_ATOMS: atom_id res chain seq x y z
N MET A 1 33.68 41.96 -18.98
CA MET A 1 33.65 40.49 -19.04
C MET A 1 32.36 40.03 -18.39
N THR A 2 31.35 39.64 -19.16
CA THR A 2 30.05 39.15 -18.66
C THR A 2 30.07 37.62 -18.71
N THR A 3 30.17 36.97 -17.55
CA THR A 3 30.08 35.51 -17.46
C THR A 3 28.61 35.10 -17.44
N THR A 4 28.11 34.62 -18.58
CA THR A 4 26.77 34.00 -18.65
C THR A 4 26.73 32.78 -17.73
N PRO A 5 25.82 32.71 -16.74
CA PRO A 5 25.73 31.55 -15.86
C PRO A 5 25.32 30.33 -16.68
N LYS A 6 26.08 29.24 -16.56
CA LYS A 6 25.79 27.94 -17.18
C LYS A 6 24.57 27.34 -16.49
N THR A 7 23.40 27.47 -17.10
CA THR A 7 22.18 26.80 -16.66
C THR A 7 22.29 25.30 -16.94
N LEU A 8 22.03 24.48 -15.93
CA LEU A 8 22.01 23.03 -16.07
C LEU A 8 20.83 22.62 -16.96
N PRO A 9 20.96 21.57 -17.79
CA PRO A 9 19.84 21.07 -18.58
C PRO A 9 18.71 20.65 -17.64
N GLN A 10 17.58 21.34 -17.77
CA GLN A 10 16.41 21.22 -16.90
C GLN A 10 15.77 19.85 -17.12
N ARG A 11 16.15 18.86 -16.31
CA ARG A 11 15.53 17.53 -16.35
C ARG A 11 14.14 17.62 -15.73
N THR A 12 13.18 16.94 -16.34
CA THR A 12 11.76 16.93 -15.94
C THR A 12 11.53 16.56 -14.48
N PHE A 13 12.45 15.81 -13.87
CA PHE A 13 12.42 15.43 -12.45
C PHE A 13 12.79 16.57 -11.47
N TRP A 14 13.58 17.55 -11.93
CA TRP A 14 14.12 18.64 -11.09
C TRP A 14 13.45 20.00 -11.38
N ARG A 15 12.28 20.00 -12.04
CA ARG A 15 11.45 21.19 -12.25
C ARG A 15 10.63 21.45 -10.98
N ILE A 16 10.97 22.48 -10.22
CA ILE A 16 10.35 22.80 -8.92
C ILE A 16 9.14 23.75 -9.09
N THR A 17 9.09 24.51 -10.18
CA THR A 17 8.12 25.61 -10.39
C THR A 17 7.12 25.35 -11.53
N GLU A 18 7.23 24.20 -12.20
CA GLU A 18 6.39 23.85 -13.35
C GLU A 18 5.56 22.60 -13.03
N ASP A 19 4.41 22.46 -13.71
CA ASP A 19 3.53 21.33 -13.51
C ASP A 19 4.24 20.00 -13.74
N ILE A 20 4.03 19.06 -12.81
CA ILE A 20 4.60 17.72 -12.87
C ILE A 20 3.97 16.99 -14.07
N PRO A 21 4.77 16.43 -14.98
CA PRO A 21 4.23 15.68 -16.12
C PRO A 21 3.37 14.51 -15.62
N GLU A 22 2.23 14.29 -16.27
CA GLU A 22 1.21 13.33 -15.81
C GLU A 22 1.78 11.91 -15.63
N SER A 23 2.70 11.49 -16.50
CA SER A 23 3.41 10.21 -16.39
C SER A 23 4.27 10.08 -15.12
N LEU A 24 4.95 11.16 -14.71
CA LEU A 24 5.75 11.17 -13.49
C LEU A 24 4.85 11.13 -12.25
N LYS A 25 3.73 11.85 -12.27
CA LYS A 25 2.73 11.80 -11.20
C LYS A 25 2.20 10.39 -10.98
N TRP A 26 1.80 9.71 -12.05
CA TRP A 26 1.35 8.32 -11.98
C TRP A 26 2.44 7.36 -11.54
N THR A 27 3.68 7.55 -12.02
CA THR A 27 4.81 6.71 -11.60
C THR A 27 5.06 6.85 -10.10
N LEU A 28 5.06 8.07 -9.57
CA LEU A 28 5.24 8.32 -8.14
C LEU A 28 4.09 7.71 -7.33
N MET A 29 2.84 7.90 -7.77
CA MET A 29 1.66 7.34 -7.10
C MET A 29 1.67 5.80 -7.09
N VAL A 30 2.03 5.17 -8.21
CA VAL A 30 2.15 3.70 -8.29
C VAL A 30 3.31 3.22 -7.42
N SER A 31 4.46 3.91 -7.48
CA SER A 31 5.63 3.54 -6.69
C SER A 31 5.40 3.64 -5.19
N SER A 32 4.58 4.59 -4.73
CA SER A 32 4.28 4.73 -3.29
C SER A 32 3.50 3.55 -2.73
N ILE A 33 2.81 2.77 -3.57
CA ILE A 33 2.10 1.55 -3.19
C ILE A 33 2.99 0.32 -3.45
N ILE A 34 3.60 0.24 -4.63
CA ILE A 34 4.38 -0.93 -5.03
C ILE A 34 5.64 -1.09 -4.16
N VAL A 35 6.35 -0.01 -3.84
CA VAL A 35 7.60 -0.09 -3.07
C VAL A 35 7.38 -0.69 -1.68
N PRO A 36 6.40 -0.22 -0.86
CA PRO A 36 6.08 -0.87 0.41
C PRO A 36 5.66 -2.34 0.27
N LEU A 37 4.88 -2.69 -0.76
CA LEU A 37 4.43 -4.06 -0.98
C LEU A 37 5.60 -5.00 -1.33
N ILE A 38 6.51 -4.57 -2.19
CA ILE A 38 7.73 -5.34 -2.51
C ILE A 38 8.60 -5.47 -1.27
N LEU A 39 8.80 -4.38 -0.52
CA LEU A 39 9.60 -4.42 0.69
C LEU A 39 9.01 -5.39 1.72
N TRP A 40 7.68 -5.33 1.94
CA TRP A 40 6.99 -6.27 2.81
C TRP A 40 7.14 -7.72 2.34
N LEU A 41 6.97 -7.99 1.04
CA LEU A 41 7.18 -9.31 0.47
C LEU A 41 8.60 -9.83 0.73
N LEU A 42 9.61 -9.00 0.46
CA LEU A 42 11.01 -9.37 0.67
C LEU A 42 11.32 -9.64 2.14
N ILE A 43 10.88 -8.75 3.05
CA ILE A 43 11.09 -8.94 4.49
C ILE A 43 10.39 -10.22 4.96
N SER A 44 9.13 -10.43 4.57
CA SER A 44 8.37 -11.63 4.92
C SER A 44 8.98 -12.94 4.43
N SER A 45 9.72 -12.90 3.31
CA SER A 45 10.30 -14.10 2.70
C SER A 45 11.71 -14.39 3.20
N PHE A 46 12.51 -13.36 3.49
CA PHE A 46 13.96 -13.50 3.69
C PHE A 46 14.45 -13.13 5.09
N ALA A 47 13.66 -12.42 5.90
CA ALA A 47 14.12 -11.96 7.21
C ALA A 47 14.13 -13.05 8.30
N GLY A 48 13.70 -14.28 7.99
CA GLY A 48 13.64 -15.38 8.96
C GLY A 48 12.65 -15.17 10.11
N ILE A 49 11.72 -14.22 9.95
CA ILE A 49 10.68 -13.91 10.93
C ILE A 49 9.60 -15.00 10.84
N GLU A 50 9.08 -15.44 11.97
CA GLU A 50 7.98 -16.41 11.96
C GLU A 50 6.75 -15.85 11.25
N SER A 51 6.14 -16.66 10.39
CA SER A 51 4.99 -16.28 9.56
C SER A 51 3.75 -15.90 10.35
N VAL A 52 3.70 -16.23 11.64
CA VAL A 52 2.65 -15.81 12.57
C VAL A 52 2.69 -14.30 12.82
N PHE A 53 3.90 -13.70 12.90
CA PHE A 53 4.07 -12.27 13.20
C PHE A 53 4.14 -11.41 11.94
N LEU A 54 4.75 -11.93 10.87
CA LEU A 54 4.90 -11.20 9.61
C LEU A 54 4.50 -12.12 8.43
N PRO A 55 3.19 -12.37 8.26
CA PRO A 55 2.72 -13.14 7.12
C PRO A 55 3.04 -12.40 5.81
N SER A 56 3.27 -13.16 4.75
CA SER A 56 3.46 -12.58 3.43
C SER A 56 2.15 -11.96 2.91
N PRO A 57 2.22 -10.95 2.02
CA PRO A 57 1.02 -10.35 1.43
C PRO A 57 0.06 -11.39 0.83
N LEU A 58 0.60 -12.43 0.20
CA LEU A 58 -0.19 -13.52 -0.38
C LEU A 58 -0.87 -14.38 0.69
N ALA A 59 -0.18 -14.67 1.80
CA ALA A 59 -0.77 -15.40 2.92
C ALA A 59 -1.95 -14.62 3.54
N VAL A 60 -1.85 -13.28 3.60
CA VAL A 60 -2.96 -12.43 4.06
C VAL A 60 -4.16 -12.52 3.11
N ILE A 61 -3.95 -12.48 1.80
CA ILE A 61 -5.04 -12.63 0.80
C ILE A 61 -5.70 -14.02 0.91
N GLN A 62 -4.90 -15.08 1.06
CA GLN A 62 -5.43 -16.43 1.23
C GLN A 62 -6.21 -16.58 2.54
N ALA A 63 -5.71 -15.99 3.63
CA ALA A 63 -6.43 -15.97 4.91
C ALA A 63 -7.76 -15.23 4.79
N LEU A 64 -7.79 -14.09 4.08
CA LEU A 64 -9.02 -13.35 3.79
C LEU A 64 -10.03 -14.20 3.02
N GLY A 65 -9.59 -14.92 1.98
CA GLY A 65 -10.44 -15.83 1.21
C GLY A 65 -11.02 -16.96 2.05
N LYS A 66 -10.16 -17.64 2.85
CA LYS A 66 -10.60 -18.69 3.79
C LYS A 66 -11.61 -18.16 4.80
N LEU A 67 -11.39 -16.96 5.32
CA LEU A 67 -12.27 -16.33 6.30
C LEU A 67 -13.62 -15.95 5.68
N ALA A 68 -13.63 -15.54 4.42
CA ALA A 68 -14.85 -15.26 3.66
C ALA A 68 -15.66 -16.54 3.38
N GLU A 69 -15.00 -17.64 3.01
CA GLU A 69 -15.65 -18.95 2.78
C GLU A 69 -16.22 -19.56 4.07
N GLN A 70 -15.53 -19.34 5.19
CA GLN A 70 -15.86 -19.97 6.46
C GLN A 70 -17.21 -19.56 7.06
N SER A 71 -17.94 -18.59 6.48
CA SER A 71 -19.29 -18.12 6.90
C SER A 71 -19.37 -17.55 8.33
N PHE A 72 -18.42 -17.89 9.21
CA PHE A 72 -18.25 -17.37 10.56
C PHE A 72 -18.03 -15.86 10.55
N LEU A 73 -17.30 -15.30 9.58
CA LEU A 73 -17.05 -13.85 9.56
C LEU A 73 -18.34 -13.05 9.40
N ILE A 74 -19.21 -13.46 8.49
CA ILE A 74 -20.48 -12.78 8.21
C ILE A 74 -21.47 -13.05 9.35
N GLN A 75 -21.55 -14.30 9.84
CA GLN A 75 -22.39 -14.64 10.98
C GLN A 75 -21.99 -13.88 12.25
N ASP A 76 -20.71 -13.79 12.57
CA ASP A 76 -20.20 -13.08 13.74
C ASP A 76 -20.37 -11.57 13.59
N THR A 77 -20.17 -11.03 12.38
CA THR A 77 -20.40 -9.61 12.10
C THR A 77 -21.87 -9.25 12.27
N ILE A 78 -22.78 -10.04 11.67
CA ILE A 78 -24.23 -9.83 11.79
C ILE A 78 -24.68 -10.03 13.24
N THR A 79 -24.17 -11.04 13.94
CA THR A 79 -24.50 -11.30 15.35
C THR A 79 -24.05 -10.16 16.25
N SER A 80 -22.82 -9.67 16.05
CA SER A 80 -22.29 -8.53 16.79
C SER A 80 -23.09 -7.27 16.49
N PHE A 81 -23.42 -7.02 15.22
CA PHE A 81 -24.22 -5.89 14.79
C PHE A 81 -25.65 -5.94 15.36
N LEU A 82 -26.35 -7.06 15.21
CA LEU A 82 -27.69 -7.27 15.75
C LEU A 82 -27.72 -7.18 17.27
N ARG A 83 -26.68 -7.68 17.96
CA ARG A 83 -26.55 -7.56 19.41
C ARG A 83 -26.40 -6.11 19.84
N VAL A 84 -25.58 -5.33 19.14
CA VAL A 84 -25.42 -3.89 19.42
C VAL A 84 -26.73 -3.16 19.17
N VAL A 85 -27.32 -3.34 17.99
CA VAL A 85 -28.58 -2.69 17.62
C VAL A 85 -29.71 -3.06 18.58
N GLY A 86 -29.96 -4.35 18.80
CA GLY A 86 -31.00 -4.83 19.71
C GLY A 86 -30.71 -4.60 21.20
N GLY A 87 -29.50 -4.19 21.57
CA GLY A 87 -29.18 -3.72 22.91
C GLY A 87 -29.35 -2.20 23.08
N PHE A 88 -29.39 -1.45 21.99
CA PHE A 88 -29.63 0.00 21.97
C PHE A 88 -31.12 0.37 21.83
N PHE A 89 -31.93 -0.50 21.24
CA PHE A 89 -33.39 -0.38 21.14
C PHE A 89 -34.09 -1.20 22.23
#